data_AF-A0A7W0WYP6-F1
#
_entry.id   AF-A0A7W0WYP6-F1
#
_cell.length_a   1.000
_cell.length_b   1.000
_cell.length_c   1.000
_cell.angle_alpha   90.00
_cell.angle_beta   90.00
_cell.angle_gamma   90.00
#
_symmetry.space_group_name_H-M   'P 1'
#
loop_
_entity.id
_entity.type
_entity.pdbx_description
1 polymer ?
#
loop_
_entity_poly.entity_id
_entity_poly.type
_entity_poly.pdbx_seq_one_letter_code
_entity_poly.pdbx_strand_id
1 'polypeptide(L)'
;MKVAFTHNLRLTDIRETEKEAEFDSAETVGAIAAALEAAGHEVEKVEVSGPAANLLERLEQIDPDIIFNTAEGANGRMREAFYPSLFEELGIPYTGSDAYTNAITLDKWLTKLVLQRAGIDTARGQFVTPRNFEDVTERGLGLAFPVIVKPNHEGSSKGIYNGLLGSSVVKEPKDLTSALKSALRQYPDGVLVEEYIDGADIALGYLDGVGHDDGLLTPVELIYDNNSGDRERGFNIYDYRLKNLEPGKVQYRCPANIPRDVAARLRAISMDVVKTLGLRDIARLDYRVTSEGRIYLLEANTLPALNSSSSLFAATAQVGLTYNATIQSVLNAAALRSGLATATQVGRQGRQRRAQPIRVGFTYNVKRSHEGDDEAEWDPPETIIAIANALARQGHIVVHLEATPDLPRVLAEADVDLIFNIAEGVEGRNREAQVPALCELLGIPYTGSDSATLAIALDKALGKKVLLQHDILTPKFQVMESARERLSPDMKFPLIVKPNAEGSSKGIDSTNVVDTEEDLRAAVKVCVEKYRQPALVEEYIAGREFTVGLLGDKRPRVLPPMEIKFKKDNPRPVYDYSVKQEWEQHVYYECPAKLTEAEQKAMEKI
;
A
#
# COMPACT_ATOMS: atom_id res chain seq x y z
N MET A 1 1.66 17.96 14.99
CA MET A 1 3.05 18.45 14.99
C MET A 1 3.23 19.27 13.75
N LYS A 2 3.92 20.39 13.89
CA LYS A 2 4.45 21.19 12.81
C LYS A 2 5.77 20.58 12.35
N VAL A 3 5.79 20.10 11.11
CA VAL A 3 6.89 19.35 10.52
C VAL A 3 7.54 20.21 9.45
N ALA A 4 8.82 20.55 9.62
CA ALA A 4 9.62 21.11 8.54
C ALA A 4 10.17 19.95 7.71
N PHE A 5 9.76 19.84 6.44
CA PHE A 5 10.27 18.82 5.52
C PHE A 5 11.42 19.39 4.68
N THR A 6 12.66 19.13 5.10
CA THR A 6 13.88 19.58 4.41
C THR A 6 14.26 18.64 3.27
N HIS A 7 14.45 19.20 2.08
CA HIS A 7 14.80 18.45 0.87
C HIS A 7 15.71 19.26 -0.07
N ASN A 8 16.53 18.56 -0.86
CA ASN A 8 17.18 19.12 -2.06
C ASN A 8 16.33 18.77 -3.28
N LEU A 9 15.93 19.76 -4.07
CA LEU A 9 15.18 19.50 -5.29
C LEU A 9 16.13 19.24 -6.47
N ARG A 10 15.94 18.13 -7.17
CA ARG A 10 16.65 17.85 -8.42
C ARG A 10 16.10 18.71 -9.55
N LEU A 11 16.96 19.54 -10.15
CA LEU A 11 16.61 20.49 -11.21
C LEU A 11 17.23 20.13 -12.55
N THR A 12 18.35 19.41 -12.54
CA THR A 12 19.10 19.02 -13.73
C THR A 12 18.68 17.64 -14.25
N ASP A 13 18.80 17.44 -15.56
CA ASP A 13 18.63 16.12 -16.16
C ASP A 13 19.84 15.25 -15.79
N ILE A 14 19.58 14.16 -15.07
CA ILE A 14 20.58 13.16 -14.65
C ILE A 14 21.26 12.44 -15.83
N ARG A 15 20.71 12.57 -17.04
CA ARG A 15 21.34 12.14 -18.30
C ARG A 15 22.49 13.07 -18.72
N GLU A 16 22.47 14.32 -18.26
CA GLU A 16 23.46 15.35 -18.61
C GLU A 16 24.53 15.50 -17.52
N THR A 17 24.20 15.25 -16.25
CA THR A 17 25.12 15.38 -15.12
C THR A 17 24.79 14.46 -13.95
N GLU A 18 25.81 13.92 -13.29
CA GLU A 18 25.60 13.11 -12.07
C GLU A 18 25.37 13.96 -10.82
N LYS A 19 25.70 15.27 -10.84
CA LYS A 19 25.81 16.11 -9.64
C LYS A 19 24.60 16.00 -8.69
N GLU A 20 23.38 16.05 -9.24
CA GLU A 20 22.13 16.05 -8.49
C GLU A 20 21.44 14.67 -8.45
N ALA A 21 22.15 13.59 -8.78
CA ALA A 21 21.57 12.23 -8.80
C ALA A 21 21.14 11.71 -7.41
N GLU A 22 21.59 12.36 -6.32
CA GLU A 22 21.16 12.04 -4.96
C GLU A 22 19.95 12.88 -4.51
N PHE A 23 19.62 13.96 -5.24
CA PHE A 23 18.52 14.85 -4.87
C PHE A 23 17.15 14.29 -5.25
N ASP A 24 16.14 14.66 -4.47
CA ASP A 24 14.78 14.18 -4.67
C ASP A 24 14.11 14.81 -5.90
N SER A 25 13.27 14.03 -6.59
CA SER A 25 12.41 14.56 -7.63
C SER A 25 11.23 15.34 -7.02
N ALA A 26 10.66 16.26 -7.80
CA ALA A 26 9.45 16.99 -7.38
C ALA A 26 8.29 16.05 -7.02
N GLU A 27 8.20 14.90 -7.70
CA GLU A 27 7.21 13.85 -7.42
C GLU A 27 7.45 13.21 -6.04
N THR A 28 8.69 12.83 -5.73
CA THR A 28 9.05 12.25 -4.42
C THR A 28 8.78 13.26 -3.29
N VAL A 29 9.21 14.52 -3.46
CA VAL A 29 8.96 15.58 -2.49
C VAL A 29 7.44 15.77 -2.28
N GLY A 30 6.67 15.81 -3.36
CA GLY A 30 5.20 15.91 -3.27
C GLY A 30 4.56 14.73 -2.53
N ALA A 31 5.01 13.51 -2.82
CA ALA A 31 4.48 12.29 -2.21
C ALA A 31 4.79 12.21 -0.70
N ILE A 32 6.00 12.56 -0.27
CA ILE A 32 6.39 12.59 1.14
C ILE A 32 5.56 13.63 1.90
N ALA A 33 5.45 14.86 1.37
CA ALA A 33 4.64 15.92 1.99
C ALA A 33 3.18 15.48 2.14
N ALA A 34 2.57 14.95 1.08
CA ALA A 34 1.19 14.46 1.10
C ALA A 34 0.99 13.31 2.11
N ALA A 35 1.99 12.41 2.27
CA ALA A 35 1.93 11.34 3.26
C ALA A 35 1.95 11.87 4.69
N LEU A 36 2.77 12.88 4.98
CA LEU A 36 2.86 13.54 6.28
C LEU A 36 1.57 14.35 6.59
N GLU A 37 1.05 15.08 5.60
CA GLU A 37 -0.23 15.81 5.72
C GLU A 37 -1.41 14.86 5.95
N ALA A 38 -1.47 13.75 5.23
CA ALA A 38 -2.50 12.71 5.39
C ALA A 38 -2.47 12.05 6.77
N ALA A 39 -1.31 12.05 7.44
CA ALA A 39 -1.16 11.60 8.83
C ALA A 39 -1.59 12.67 9.86
N GLY A 40 -2.06 13.85 9.41
CA GLY A 40 -2.57 14.93 10.25
C GLY A 40 -1.50 15.88 10.77
N HIS A 41 -0.33 15.93 10.14
CA HIS A 41 0.73 16.89 10.46
C HIS A 41 0.57 18.18 9.66
N GLU A 42 0.96 19.32 10.24
CA GLU A 42 1.13 20.58 9.50
C GLU A 42 2.52 20.53 8.88
N VAL A 43 2.63 20.55 7.56
CA VAL A 43 3.88 20.30 6.85
C VAL A 43 4.32 21.53 6.08
N GLU A 44 5.52 22.02 6.39
CA GLU A 44 6.17 23.10 5.66
C GLU A 44 7.35 22.54 4.86
N LYS A 45 7.28 22.63 3.53
CA LYS A 45 8.36 22.17 2.65
C LYS A 45 9.49 23.19 2.63
N VAL A 46 10.68 22.76 3.05
CA VAL A 46 11.87 23.61 3.13
C VAL A 46 12.92 23.12 2.14
N GLU A 47 12.97 23.76 0.97
CA GLU A 47 14.05 23.55 0.02
C GLU A 47 15.33 24.20 0.59
N VAL A 48 16.40 23.40 0.71
CA VAL A 48 17.61 23.78 1.45
C VAL A 48 18.75 24.30 0.58
N SER A 49 18.59 24.30 -0.75
CA SER A 49 19.63 24.72 -1.67
C SER A 49 19.89 26.22 -1.55
N GLY A 50 21.16 26.60 -1.65
CA GLY A 50 21.60 27.98 -1.50
C GLY A 50 22.32 28.25 -0.17
N PRO A 51 22.39 29.52 0.27
CA PRO A 51 23.11 29.88 1.50
C PRO A 51 22.45 29.28 2.74
N ALA A 52 23.25 28.64 3.61
CA ALA A 52 22.76 28.05 4.85
C ALA A 52 22.05 29.05 5.79
N ALA A 53 22.40 30.34 5.71
CA ALA A 53 21.71 31.40 6.44
C ALA A 53 20.21 31.51 6.11
N ASN A 54 19.83 31.24 4.85
CA ASN A 54 18.42 31.29 4.44
C ASN A 54 17.63 30.12 5.04
N LEU A 55 18.27 28.94 5.17
CA LEU A 55 17.66 27.81 5.84
C LEU A 55 17.42 28.12 7.32
N LEU A 56 18.42 28.70 7.99
CA LEU A 56 18.30 29.13 9.39
C LEU A 56 17.12 30.08 9.59
N GLU A 57 17.06 31.16 8.81
CA GLU A 57 15.97 32.14 8.88
C GLU A 57 14.60 31.47 8.66
N ARG A 58 14.49 30.55 7.71
CA ARG A 58 13.26 29.80 7.46
C ARG A 58 12.87 28.89 8.61
N LEU A 59 13.82 28.15 9.19
CA LEU A 59 13.53 27.27 10.32
C LEU A 59 13.12 28.08 11.56
N GLU A 60 13.75 29.23 11.81
CA GLU A 60 13.33 30.15 12.88
C GLU A 60 11.93 30.73 12.66
N GLN A 61 11.56 31.05 11.42
CA GLN A 61 10.21 31.53 11.08
C GLN A 61 9.15 30.42 11.18
N ILE A 62 9.50 29.21 10.79
CA ILE A 62 8.59 28.06 10.84
C ILE A 62 8.41 27.62 12.29
N ASP A 63 9.44 27.66 13.14
CA ASP A 63 9.41 27.14 14.52
C ASP A 63 8.83 25.70 14.57
N PRO A 64 9.45 24.73 13.88
CA PRO A 64 8.89 23.38 13.76
C PRO A 64 9.09 22.56 15.04
N ASP A 65 8.13 21.66 15.33
CA ASP A 65 8.28 20.67 16.40
C ASP A 65 9.37 19.64 16.04
N ILE A 66 9.48 19.29 14.75
CA ILE A 66 10.40 18.27 14.23
C ILE A 66 10.72 18.51 12.76
N ILE A 67 11.93 18.12 12.34
CA ILE A 67 12.36 18.14 10.94
C ILE A 67 12.28 16.73 10.35
N PHE A 68 11.54 16.57 9.26
CA PHE A 68 11.66 15.39 8.41
C PHE A 68 12.75 15.68 7.38
N ASN A 69 13.89 15.00 7.46
CA ASN A 69 15.04 15.30 6.60
C ASN A 69 15.23 14.27 5.50
N THR A 70 15.26 14.72 4.25
CA THR A 70 15.85 14.00 3.12
C THR A 70 17.00 14.77 2.47
N ALA A 71 17.36 15.94 3.03
CA ALA A 71 18.39 16.80 2.48
C ALA A 71 19.80 16.41 2.91
N GLU A 72 20.76 16.70 2.02
CA GLU A 72 22.20 16.62 2.24
C GLU A 72 22.92 17.87 1.68
N GLY A 73 24.08 18.19 2.24
CA GLY A 73 24.89 19.31 1.76
C GLY A 73 25.33 19.14 0.30
N ALA A 74 25.65 20.24 -0.37
CA ALA A 74 26.04 20.19 -1.78
C ALA A 74 27.51 19.80 -2.04
N ASN A 75 28.38 19.85 -1.03
CA ASN A 75 29.83 19.73 -1.22
C ASN A 75 30.54 19.04 -0.05
N GLY A 76 31.65 18.37 -0.37
CA GLY A 76 32.61 17.84 0.59
C GLY A 76 32.28 16.46 1.15
N ARG A 77 33.24 15.92 1.91
CA ARG A 77 33.23 14.55 2.45
C ARG A 77 32.31 14.33 3.66
N MET A 78 31.65 15.38 4.14
CA MET A 78 30.75 15.35 5.30
C MET A 78 29.37 15.93 4.94
N ARG A 79 29.00 15.90 3.66
CA ARG A 79 27.82 16.62 3.17
C ARG A 79 26.51 16.08 3.77
N GLU A 80 26.39 14.77 3.97
CA GLU A 80 25.24 14.16 4.64
C GLU A 80 25.15 14.55 6.12
N ALA A 81 26.27 14.90 6.77
CA ALA A 81 26.33 15.33 8.16
C ALA A 81 26.01 16.82 8.35
N PHE A 82 26.07 17.63 7.29
CA PHE A 82 25.99 19.09 7.39
C PHE A 82 24.68 19.58 8.01
N TYR A 83 23.53 19.17 7.44
CA TYR A 83 22.23 19.60 7.96
C TYR A 83 21.89 18.96 9.31
N PRO A 84 22.12 17.66 9.56
CA PRO A 84 22.00 17.09 10.90
C PRO A 84 22.79 17.86 11.97
N SER A 85 24.03 18.29 11.67
CA SER A 85 24.82 19.11 12.60
C SER A 85 24.16 20.45 12.91
N LEU A 86 23.53 21.06 11.89
CA LEU A 86 22.80 22.32 12.05
C LEU A 86 21.54 22.13 12.91
N PHE A 87 20.80 21.05 12.69
CA PHE A 87 19.59 20.75 13.45
C PHE A 87 19.91 20.47 14.92
N GLU A 88 21.03 19.79 15.19
CA GLU A 88 21.56 19.57 16.53
C GLU A 88 21.91 20.89 17.24
N GLU A 89 22.60 21.81 16.55
CA GLU A 89 22.94 23.13 17.10
C GLU A 89 21.68 23.96 17.42
N LEU A 90 20.64 23.85 16.58
CA LEU A 90 19.35 24.50 16.80
C LEU A 90 18.50 23.82 17.89
N GLY A 91 18.87 22.61 18.31
CA GLY A 91 18.08 21.81 19.26
C GLY A 91 16.75 21.32 18.72
N ILE A 92 16.56 21.29 17.39
CA ILE A 92 15.33 20.85 16.76
C ILE A 92 15.42 19.34 16.49
N PRO A 93 14.50 18.52 17.02
CA PRO A 93 14.42 17.10 16.69
C PRO A 93 14.34 16.87 15.18
N TYR A 94 14.95 15.80 14.67
CA TYR A 94 14.88 15.46 13.25
C TYR A 94 14.87 13.95 13.00
N THR A 95 14.43 13.54 11.81
CA THR A 95 14.44 12.13 11.36
C THR A 95 15.78 11.72 10.79
N GLY A 96 16.16 10.46 11.01
CA GLY A 96 17.38 9.85 10.50
C GLY A 96 18.46 9.72 11.56
N SER A 97 19.64 9.30 11.11
CA SER A 97 20.81 9.13 11.96
C SER A 97 21.50 10.48 12.24
N ASP A 98 22.35 10.52 13.27
CA ASP A 98 23.00 11.76 13.69
C ASP A 98 24.15 12.23 12.77
N ALA A 99 24.64 13.45 12.97
CA ALA A 99 25.71 14.01 12.14
C ALA A 99 26.97 13.12 12.10
N TYR A 100 27.35 12.56 13.25
CA TYR A 100 28.50 11.67 13.37
C TYR A 100 28.30 10.39 12.54
N THR A 101 27.13 9.76 12.68
CA THR A 101 26.79 8.54 11.96
C THR A 101 26.78 8.79 10.46
N ASN A 102 26.12 9.86 9.99
CA ASN A 102 26.10 10.24 8.56
C ASN A 102 27.51 10.48 8.01
N ALA A 103 28.40 11.12 8.77
CA ALA A 103 29.78 11.34 8.36
C ALA A 103 30.55 10.01 8.19
N ILE A 104 30.32 9.04 9.07
CA ILE A 104 30.94 7.72 8.97
C ILE A 104 30.39 6.94 7.78
N THR A 105 29.06 6.87 7.65
CA THR A 105 28.38 6.02 6.64
C THR A 105 28.62 6.51 5.22
N LEU A 106 28.76 7.82 5.02
CA LEU A 106 29.17 8.39 3.74
C LEU A 106 30.59 7.97 3.33
N ASP A 107 31.51 7.85 4.30
CA ASP A 107 32.87 7.38 4.07
C ASP A 107 32.92 5.84 4.08
N LYS A 108 32.84 5.25 2.88
CA LYS A 108 32.81 3.78 2.71
C LYS A 108 34.02 3.08 3.32
N TRP A 109 35.20 3.68 3.23
CA TRP A 109 36.41 3.11 3.82
C TRP A 109 36.36 3.14 5.35
N LEU A 110 35.98 4.27 5.95
CA LEU A 110 35.87 4.40 7.40
C LEU A 110 34.81 3.45 7.96
N THR A 111 33.64 3.36 7.32
CA THR A 111 32.59 2.40 7.67
C THR A 111 33.13 0.97 7.72
N LYS A 112 33.90 0.56 6.70
CA LYS A 112 34.49 -0.79 6.64
C LYS A 112 35.51 -1.03 7.74
N LEU A 113 36.39 -0.06 8.03
CA LEU A 113 37.36 -0.18 9.12
C LEU A 113 36.67 -0.38 10.49
N VAL A 114 35.59 0.37 10.75
CA VAL A 114 34.80 0.25 11.99
C VAL A 114 34.15 -1.13 12.08
N LEU A 115 33.51 -1.59 11.00
CA LEU A 115 32.77 -2.85 11.01
C LEU A 115 33.65 -4.10 10.99
N GLN A 116 34.78 -4.07 10.28
CA GLN A 116 35.77 -5.14 10.34
C GLN A 116 36.31 -5.33 11.77
N ARG A 117 36.48 -4.24 12.51
CA ARG A 117 36.89 -4.31 13.93
C ARG A 117 35.82 -4.97 14.81
N ALA A 118 34.55 -4.88 14.42
CA ALA A 118 33.43 -5.57 15.04
C ALA A 118 33.23 -7.02 14.55
N GLY A 119 34.09 -7.52 13.65
CA GLY A 119 34.01 -8.88 13.11
C GLY A 119 33.00 -9.04 11.98
N ILE A 120 32.56 -7.95 11.36
CA ILE A 120 31.63 -7.96 10.22
C ILE A 120 32.44 -7.99 8.92
N ASP A 121 32.17 -8.98 8.08
CA ASP A 121 32.88 -9.18 6.83
C ASP A 121 32.54 -8.09 5.81
N THR A 122 33.59 -7.51 5.22
CA THR A 122 33.53 -6.60 4.08
C THR A 122 34.58 -7.04 3.07
N ALA A 123 34.42 -6.70 1.78
CA ALA A 123 35.45 -6.97 0.78
C ALA A 123 36.81 -6.41 1.23
N ARG A 124 37.90 -7.17 0.99
CA ARG A 124 39.25 -6.66 1.22
C ARG A 124 39.49 -5.52 0.24
N GLY A 125 40.11 -4.44 0.71
CA GLY A 125 40.35 -3.28 -0.12
C GLY A 125 41.39 -2.33 0.45
N GLN A 126 41.64 -1.26 -0.30
CA GLN A 126 42.50 -0.15 0.08
C GLN A 126 41.87 1.17 -0.37
N PHE A 127 42.03 2.20 0.47
CA PHE A 127 41.67 3.57 0.12
C PHE A 127 42.84 4.29 -0.53
N VAL A 128 42.60 4.83 -1.72
CA VAL A 128 43.59 5.51 -2.56
C VAL A 128 43.19 6.97 -2.73
N THR A 129 44.15 7.85 -2.50
CA THR A 129 44.06 9.30 -2.61
C THR A 129 45.18 9.79 -3.53
N PRO A 130 45.14 11.05 -3.99
CA PRO A 130 46.28 11.61 -4.73
C PRO A 130 47.61 11.55 -3.94
N ARG A 131 47.56 11.50 -2.60
CA ARG A 131 48.75 11.53 -1.73
C ARG A 131 49.47 10.19 -1.61
N ASN A 132 48.74 9.07 -1.67
CA ASN A 132 49.31 7.73 -1.56
C ASN A 132 49.23 6.94 -2.88
N PHE A 133 48.81 7.58 -3.97
CA PHE A 133 48.67 6.95 -5.28
C PHE A 133 49.97 6.28 -5.74
N GLU A 134 51.09 7.00 -5.68
CA GLU A 134 52.40 6.48 -6.12
C GLU A 134 52.79 5.24 -5.30
N ASP A 135 52.76 5.35 -3.97
CA ASP A 135 53.03 4.25 -3.04
C ASP A 135 52.19 2.99 -3.34
N VAL A 136 50.89 3.16 -3.58
CA VAL A 136 49.96 2.06 -3.87
C VAL A 136 50.30 1.40 -5.21
N THR A 137 50.62 2.20 -6.23
CA THR A 137 50.94 1.67 -7.57
C THR A 137 52.30 0.98 -7.64
N GLU A 138 53.27 1.40 -6.83
CA GLU A 138 54.61 0.80 -6.79
C GLU A 138 54.66 -0.48 -5.94
N ARG A 139 54.02 -0.49 -4.77
CA ARG A 139 54.02 -1.64 -3.86
C ARG A 139 53.05 -2.74 -4.29
N GLY A 140 52.04 -2.38 -5.08
CA GLY A 140 50.93 -3.25 -5.43
C GLY A 140 49.89 -3.38 -4.31
N LEU A 141 48.66 -3.75 -4.68
CA LEU A 141 47.51 -3.78 -3.76
C LEU A 141 47.47 -4.99 -2.83
N GLY A 142 48.13 -6.11 -3.18
CA GLY A 142 47.98 -7.38 -2.47
C GLY A 142 46.55 -7.92 -2.45
N LEU A 143 45.72 -7.52 -3.42
CA LEU A 143 44.33 -7.94 -3.60
C LEU A 143 44.22 -8.95 -4.76
N ALA A 144 43.24 -9.85 -4.66
CA ALA A 144 42.86 -10.73 -5.75
C ALA A 144 42.08 -9.96 -6.83
N PHE A 145 42.43 -10.18 -8.10
CA PHE A 145 41.70 -9.63 -9.24
C PHE A 145 40.59 -10.61 -9.67
N PRO A 146 39.44 -10.13 -10.18
CA PRO A 146 39.13 -8.73 -10.49
C PRO A 146 38.91 -7.85 -9.25
N VAL A 147 39.21 -6.55 -9.36
CA VAL A 147 38.95 -5.55 -8.33
C VAL A 147 37.96 -4.50 -8.84
N ILE A 148 37.16 -3.90 -7.96
CA ILE A 148 36.30 -2.77 -8.28
C ILE A 148 36.89 -1.47 -7.71
N VAL A 149 36.95 -0.44 -8.54
CA VAL A 149 37.33 0.93 -8.18
C VAL A 149 36.07 1.77 -8.10
N LYS A 150 35.78 2.34 -6.93
CA LYS A 150 34.59 3.17 -6.72
C LYS A 150 34.92 4.43 -5.91
N PRO A 151 34.18 5.54 -6.08
CA PRO A 151 34.36 6.72 -5.24
C PRO A 151 34.05 6.39 -3.78
N ASN A 152 34.82 6.99 -2.86
CA ASN A 152 34.64 6.68 -1.45
C ASN A 152 33.42 7.37 -0.84
N HIS A 153 33.18 8.63 -1.21
CA HIS A 153 32.18 9.51 -0.60
C HIS A 153 30.93 9.74 -1.45
N GLU A 154 30.68 8.96 -2.49
CA GLU A 154 29.53 9.20 -3.39
C GLU A 154 28.43 8.14 -3.22
N GLY A 155 27.17 8.56 -3.20
CA GLY A 155 25.99 7.71 -3.25
C GLY A 155 25.46 7.54 -4.68
N SER A 156 24.22 7.06 -4.81
CA SER A 156 23.51 6.87 -6.09
C SER A 156 24.30 6.16 -7.22
N SER A 157 25.26 5.30 -6.85
CA SER A 157 26.17 4.61 -7.78
C SER A 157 26.99 5.55 -8.69
N LYS A 158 27.16 6.82 -8.30
CA LYS A 158 28.01 7.79 -9.01
C LYS A 158 29.43 7.22 -9.17
N GLY A 159 30.00 7.36 -10.36
CA GLY A 159 31.35 6.86 -10.67
C GLY A 159 31.48 5.34 -10.75
N ILE A 160 30.36 4.60 -10.73
CA ILE A 160 30.33 3.15 -10.94
C ILE A 160 29.75 2.86 -12.33
N TYR A 161 30.56 2.27 -13.21
CA TYR A 161 30.21 2.01 -14.61
C TYR A 161 30.46 0.55 -15.00
N ASN A 162 29.62 0.02 -15.90
CA ASN A 162 29.71 -1.34 -16.45
C ASN A 162 29.17 -1.39 -17.89
N GLY A 163 30.01 -1.00 -18.85
CA GLY A 163 29.68 -1.05 -20.28
C GLY A 163 30.34 0.09 -21.09
N LEU A 164 29.61 0.65 -22.06
CA LEU A 164 30.10 1.69 -22.99
C LEU A 164 30.70 2.93 -22.34
N LEU A 165 30.21 3.31 -21.16
CA LEU A 165 30.69 4.49 -20.42
C LEU A 165 32.00 4.21 -19.65
N GLY A 166 32.45 2.96 -19.62
CA GLY A 166 33.62 2.49 -18.88
C GLY A 166 33.32 1.29 -18.00
N SER A 167 34.37 0.75 -17.38
CA SER A 167 34.28 -0.33 -16.40
C SER A 167 34.98 0.10 -15.12
N SER A 168 34.23 0.12 -14.02
CA SER A 168 34.80 0.28 -12.68
C SER A 168 35.46 -1.00 -12.18
N VAL A 169 35.18 -2.14 -12.81
CA VAL A 169 35.85 -3.40 -12.51
C VAL A 169 37.09 -3.57 -13.37
N VAL A 170 38.24 -3.70 -12.71
CA VAL A 170 39.56 -3.92 -13.31
C VAL A 170 39.89 -5.40 -13.23
N LYS A 171 40.09 -6.04 -14.39
CA LYS A 171 40.32 -7.49 -14.50
C LYS A 171 41.76 -7.90 -14.25
N GLU A 172 42.71 -7.04 -14.59
CA GLU A 172 44.13 -7.36 -14.53
C GLU A 172 44.93 -6.22 -13.86
N PRO A 173 46.01 -6.54 -13.13
CA PRO A 173 46.84 -5.54 -12.44
C PRO A 173 47.37 -4.42 -13.34
N LYS A 174 47.68 -4.71 -14.62
CA LYS A 174 48.24 -3.75 -15.57
C LYS A 174 47.30 -2.57 -15.87
N ASP A 175 45.98 -2.77 -15.71
CA ASP A 175 44.96 -1.78 -16.03
C ASP A 175 44.55 -0.93 -14.81
N LEU A 176 45.07 -1.26 -13.63
CA LEU A 176 44.70 -0.59 -12.38
C LEU A 176 45.17 0.88 -12.35
N THR A 177 46.42 1.13 -12.76
CA THR A 177 47.01 2.48 -12.67
C THR A 177 46.24 3.49 -13.51
N SER A 178 45.78 3.11 -14.69
CA SER A 178 44.97 3.98 -15.56
C SER A 178 43.58 4.19 -14.97
N ALA A 179 42.93 3.14 -14.47
CA ALA A 179 41.63 3.23 -13.80
C ALA A 179 41.67 4.17 -12.59
N LEU A 180 42.67 4.02 -11.71
CA LEU A 180 42.89 4.89 -10.55
C LEU A 180 43.13 6.35 -10.95
N LYS A 181 43.97 6.62 -11.96
CA LYS A 181 44.21 7.98 -12.46
C LYS A 181 42.93 8.63 -12.98
N SER A 182 42.11 7.87 -13.70
CA SER A 182 40.82 8.37 -14.21
C SER A 182 39.87 8.67 -13.07
N ALA A 183 39.70 7.73 -12.14
CA ALA A 183 38.77 7.86 -11.02
C ALA A 183 39.18 9.00 -10.06
N LEU A 184 40.47 9.14 -9.73
CA LEU A 184 40.97 10.23 -8.88
C LEU A 184 40.89 11.61 -9.54
N ARG A 185 40.89 11.68 -10.88
CA ARG A 185 40.67 12.95 -11.58
C ARG A 185 39.23 13.42 -11.41
N GLN A 186 38.27 12.49 -11.43
CA GLN A 186 36.85 12.80 -11.28
C GLN A 186 36.44 12.94 -9.79
N TYR A 187 37.04 12.14 -8.92
CA TYR A 187 36.76 12.07 -7.47
C TYR A 187 38.06 12.28 -6.67
N PRO A 188 38.52 13.54 -6.53
CA PRO A 188 39.82 13.87 -5.92
C PRO A 188 39.90 13.59 -4.42
N ASP A 189 38.75 13.46 -3.75
CA ASP A 189 38.66 13.12 -2.33
C ASP A 189 39.05 11.67 -2.02
N GLY A 190 39.15 10.84 -3.05
CA GLY A 190 39.69 9.48 -2.97
C GLY A 190 38.74 8.41 -3.48
N VAL A 191 39.32 7.26 -3.80
CA VAL A 191 38.63 6.09 -4.34
C VAL A 191 39.00 4.85 -3.55
N LEU A 192 38.06 3.93 -3.49
CA LEU A 192 38.20 2.65 -2.81
C LEU A 192 38.41 1.56 -3.86
N VAL A 193 39.48 0.78 -3.70
CA VAL A 193 39.75 -0.41 -4.52
C VAL A 193 39.50 -1.65 -3.70
N GLU A 194 38.60 -2.51 -4.17
CA GLU A 194 38.16 -3.71 -3.44
C GLU A 194 38.22 -4.95 -4.30
N GLU A 195 38.48 -6.11 -3.69
CA GLU A 195 38.24 -7.39 -4.35
C GLU A 195 36.78 -7.45 -4.81
N TYR A 196 36.56 -7.76 -6.09
CA TYR A 196 35.22 -7.93 -6.61
C TYR A 196 34.64 -9.24 -6.06
N ILE A 197 33.54 -9.13 -5.32
CA ILE A 197 32.84 -10.27 -4.76
C ILE A 197 31.67 -10.62 -5.70
N ASP A 198 31.74 -11.81 -6.30
CA ASP A 198 30.65 -12.33 -7.11
C ASP A 198 29.51 -12.87 -6.23
N GLY A 199 28.27 -12.69 -6.68
CA GLY A 199 27.08 -13.09 -5.93
C GLY A 199 25.87 -12.19 -6.10
N ALA A 200 24.83 -12.47 -5.30
CA ALA A 200 23.57 -11.72 -5.29
C ALA A 200 23.71 -10.40 -4.53
N ASP A 201 23.13 -9.33 -5.08
CA ASP A 201 23.00 -8.04 -4.40
C ASP A 201 21.74 -8.05 -3.54
N ILE A 202 21.91 -7.90 -2.23
CA ILE A 202 20.83 -7.94 -1.24
C ILE A 202 20.77 -6.61 -0.50
N ALA A 203 19.62 -5.94 -0.56
CA ALA A 203 19.32 -4.78 0.28
C ALA A 203 18.50 -5.21 1.49
N LEU A 204 18.85 -4.71 2.67
CA LEU A 204 18.10 -4.89 3.91
C LEU A 204 17.78 -3.53 4.50
N GLY A 205 16.50 -3.19 4.56
CA GLY A 205 16.03 -1.96 5.18
C GLY A 205 15.94 -2.08 6.70
N TYR A 206 16.26 -1.00 7.38
CA TYR A 206 16.06 -0.78 8.81
C TYR A 206 15.07 0.37 8.98
N LEU A 207 14.06 0.19 9.82
CA LEU A 207 13.08 1.20 10.18
C LEU A 207 12.66 0.98 11.63
N ASP A 208 13.04 1.89 12.52
CA ASP A 208 12.81 1.77 13.96
C ASP A 208 11.32 1.55 14.28
N GLY A 209 11.03 0.56 15.12
CA GLY A 209 9.66 0.21 15.51
C GLY A 209 8.85 -0.51 14.42
N VAL A 210 9.49 -0.91 13.30
CA VAL A 210 8.88 -1.70 12.21
C VAL A 210 9.67 -2.99 12.00
N GLY A 211 9.02 -4.06 11.52
CA GLY A 211 9.62 -5.40 11.50
C GLY A 211 9.27 -6.17 12.78
N HIS A 212 9.86 -7.34 13.01
CA HIS A 212 9.55 -8.23 14.14
C HIS A 212 10.04 -7.66 15.49
N ASP A 213 9.65 -6.44 15.83
CA ASP A 213 10.04 -5.62 16.99
C ASP A 213 11.52 -5.17 17.04
N ASP A 214 12.33 -5.55 16.04
CA ASP A 214 13.79 -5.27 15.98
C ASP A 214 14.21 -4.23 14.94
N GLY A 215 13.27 -3.60 14.22
CA GLY A 215 13.58 -2.59 13.21
C GLY A 215 14.01 -3.16 11.84
N LEU A 216 14.38 -4.44 11.74
CA LEU A 216 14.92 -5.02 10.51
C LEU A 216 13.80 -5.56 9.62
N LEU A 217 13.79 -5.11 8.36
CA LEU A 217 12.83 -5.54 7.36
C LEU A 217 13.25 -6.83 6.64
N THR A 218 12.36 -7.34 5.80
CA THR A 218 12.61 -8.51 4.95
C THR A 218 13.71 -8.20 3.93
N PRO A 219 14.74 -9.06 3.78
CA PRO A 219 15.78 -8.88 2.76
C PRO A 219 15.20 -8.85 1.35
N VAL A 220 15.73 -7.97 0.50
CA VAL A 220 15.32 -7.77 -0.89
C VAL A 220 16.49 -8.07 -1.82
N GLU A 221 16.30 -8.97 -2.78
CA GLU A 221 17.28 -9.28 -3.81
C GLU A 221 17.09 -8.35 -5.01
N LEU A 222 18.18 -7.77 -5.50
CA LEU A 222 18.22 -6.96 -6.71
C LEU A 222 18.57 -7.84 -7.91
N ILE A 223 17.69 -7.86 -8.92
CA ILE A 223 17.82 -8.67 -10.12
C ILE A 223 17.94 -7.72 -11.32
N TYR A 224 19.05 -7.80 -12.04
CA TYR A 224 19.28 -6.97 -13.21
C TYR A 224 18.83 -7.70 -14.49
N ASP A 225 18.08 -7.01 -15.33
CA ASP A 225 17.64 -7.55 -16.61
C ASP A 225 18.81 -7.61 -17.61
N ASN A 226 19.40 -8.79 -17.73
CA ASN A 226 20.49 -9.08 -18.68
C ASN A 226 19.99 -9.43 -20.09
N ASN A 227 18.67 -9.52 -20.33
CA ASN A 227 18.11 -9.93 -21.63
C ASN A 227 17.98 -8.80 -22.65
N SER A 228 18.29 -7.56 -22.26
CA SER A 228 18.19 -6.39 -23.13
C SER A 228 19.38 -6.23 -24.09
N GLY A 229 19.74 -7.28 -24.85
CA GLY A 229 20.70 -7.20 -25.98
C GLY A 229 22.14 -6.79 -25.65
N ASP A 230 22.45 -6.54 -24.38
CA ASP A 230 23.69 -5.92 -23.93
C ASP A 230 24.76 -7.00 -23.67
N ARG A 231 25.36 -7.54 -24.74
CA ARG A 231 26.50 -8.48 -24.68
C ARG A 231 27.75 -7.85 -24.03
N GLU A 232 27.67 -6.61 -23.55
CA GLU A 232 28.79 -5.80 -23.06
C GLU A 232 28.93 -5.77 -21.54
N ARG A 233 27.96 -6.27 -20.76
CA ARG A 233 28.06 -6.27 -19.29
C ARG A 233 28.86 -7.47 -18.79
N GLY A 234 30.08 -7.20 -18.35
CA GLY A 234 31.02 -8.23 -17.89
C GLY A 234 30.83 -8.66 -16.44
N PHE A 235 30.12 -7.87 -15.62
CA PHE A 235 29.99 -8.07 -14.17
C PHE A 235 28.57 -7.78 -13.67
N ASN A 236 28.16 -8.45 -12.59
CA ASN A 236 26.85 -8.28 -11.96
C ASN A 236 26.89 -7.13 -10.93
N ILE A 237 26.76 -5.87 -11.37
CA ILE A 237 26.82 -4.68 -10.49
C ILE A 237 25.68 -3.71 -10.72
N TYR A 238 25.22 -3.06 -9.63
CA TYR A 238 24.27 -1.96 -9.68
C TYR A 238 24.97 -0.62 -10.03
N ASP A 239 25.24 -0.41 -11.32
CA ASP A 239 25.92 0.77 -11.82
C ASP A 239 25.02 2.03 -11.91
N TYR A 240 25.63 3.17 -12.23
CA TYR A 240 24.94 4.45 -12.37
C TYR A 240 23.79 4.40 -13.39
N ARG A 241 24.01 3.71 -14.53
CA ARG A 241 23.03 3.59 -15.61
C ARG A 241 21.76 2.89 -15.13
N LEU A 242 21.90 1.72 -14.51
CA LEU A 242 20.75 0.99 -13.97
C LEU A 242 20.00 1.79 -12.91
N LYS A 243 20.73 2.46 -12.02
CA LYS A 243 20.12 3.15 -10.87
C LYS A 243 19.38 4.42 -11.28
N ASN A 244 19.93 5.18 -12.22
CA ASN A 244 19.46 6.53 -12.53
C ASN A 244 18.82 6.67 -13.91
N LEU A 245 19.32 5.94 -14.92
CA LEU A 245 18.89 6.12 -16.32
C LEU A 245 17.88 5.06 -16.76
N GLU A 246 18.00 3.84 -16.25
CA GLU A 246 17.22 2.67 -16.65
C GLU A 246 16.63 1.92 -15.43
N PRO A 247 15.96 2.59 -14.48
CA PRO A 247 15.47 1.95 -13.25
C PRO A 247 14.49 0.78 -13.51
N GLY A 248 13.78 0.79 -14.64
CA GLY A 248 12.90 -0.31 -15.07
C GLY A 248 13.63 -1.61 -15.43
N LYS A 249 14.97 -1.61 -15.54
CA LYS A 249 15.79 -2.81 -15.77
C LYS A 249 16.27 -3.47 -14.47
N VAL A 250 15.85 -2.97 -13.31
CA VAL A 250 16.12 -3.57 -12.01
C VAL A 250 14.81 -4.06 -11.41
N GLN A 251 14.74 -5.36 -11.13
CA GLN A 251 13.62 -5.98 -10.45
C GLN A 251 13.99 -6.27 -8.99
N TYR A 252 13.04 -6.10 -8.10
CA TYR A 252 13.19 -6.42 -6.69
C TYR A 252 12.44 -7.71 -6.37
N ARG A 253 13.15 -8.72 -5.86
CA ARG A 253 12.52 -9.92 -5.32
C ARG A 253 12.51 -9.83 -3.80
N CYS A 254 11.32 -9.76 -3.22
CA CYS A 254 11.11 -9.73 -1.77
C CYS A 254 10.05 -10.79 -1.40
N PRO A 255 10.37 -11.77 -0.54
CA PRO A 255 11.67 -12.00 0.10
C PRO A 255 12.79 -12.40 -0.89
N ALA A 256 14.03 -12.06 -0.58
CA ALA A 256 15.21 -12.48 -1.34
C ALA A 256 15.29 -14.00 -1.49
N ASN A 257 15.74 -14.49 -2.66
CA ASN A 257 15.94 -15.93 -2.89
C ASN A 257 17.29 -16.40 -2.35
N ILE A 258 17.42 -16.46 -1.03
CA ILE A 258 18.58 -16.97 -0.31
C ILE A 258 18.20 -18.07 0.68
N PRO A 259 19.09 -19.02 1.00
CA PRO A 259 18.82 -20.05 2.00
C PRO A 259 18.39 -19.45 3.35
N ARG A 260 17.49 -20.14 4.07
CA ARG A 260 16.94 -19.64 5.33
C ARG A 260 18.00 -19.37 6.40
N ASP A 261 19.05 -20.21 6.46
CA ASP A 261 20.17 -20.02 7.37
C ASP A 261 20.99 -18.77 7.00
N VAL A 262 21.20 -18.52 5.70
CA VAL A 262 21.86 -17.31 5.20
C VAL A 262 21.04 -16.07 5.53
N ALA A 263 19.71 -16.11 5.34
CA ALA A 263 18.82 -15.00 5.70
C ALA A 263 18.84 -14.70 7.21
N ALA A 264 18.89 -15.73 8.06
CA ALA A 264 19.00 -15.56 9.52
C ALA A 264 20.36 -14.95 9.91
N ARG A 265 21.48 -15.42 9.34
CA ARG A 265 22.81 -14.82 9.54
C ARG A 265 22.85 -13.37 9.07
N LEU A 266 22.28 -13.08 7.90
CA LEU A 266 22.20 -11.74 7.34
C LEU A 266 21.50 -10.79 8.31
N ARG A 267 20.33 -11.17 8.84
CA ARG A 267 19.62 -10.36 9.85
C ARG A 267 20.45 -10.14 11.12
N ALA A 268 21.11 -11.17 11.62
CA ALA A 268 21.98 -11.04 12.81
C ALA A 268 23.12 -10.05 12.55
N ILE A 269 23.84 -10.20 11.43
CA ILE A 269 24.91 -9.29 11.00
C ILE A 269 24.37 -7.87 10.85
N SER A 270 23.20 -7.69 10.22
CA SER A 270 22.58 -6.37 10.05
C SER A 270 22.24 -5.71 11.38
N MET A 271 21.76 -6.47 12.37
CA MET A 271 21.52 -5.94 13.71
C MET A 271 22.82 -5.48 14.38
N ASP A 272 23.91 -6.23 14.20
CA ASP A 272 25.22 -5.83 14.71
C ASP A 272 25.75 -4.57 13.99
N VAL A 273 25.52 -4.44 12.68
CA VAL A 273 25.83 -3.21 11.92
C VAL A 273 25.04 -2.02 12.47
N VAL A 274 23.72 -2.16 12.67
CA VAL A 274 22.85 -1.12 13.24
C VAL A 274 23.39 -0.63 14.58
N LYS A 275 23.70 -1.56 15.50
CA LYS A 275 24.23 -1.23 16.83
C LYS A 275 25.63 -0.62 16.79
N THR A 276 26.51 -1.14 15.92
CA THR A 276 27.90 -0.70 15.84
C THR A 276 28.03 0.71 15.28
N LEU A 277 27.23 1.03 14.25
CA LEU A 277 27.25 2.37 13.64
C LEU A 277 26.31 3.35 14.35
N GLY A 278 25.37 2.86 15.17
CA GLY A 278 24.38 3.70 15.84
C GLY A 278 23.30 4.22 14.89
N LEU A 279 22.91 3.41 13.89
CA LEU A 279 21.88 3.77 12.92
C LEU A 279 20.53 4.01 13.61
N ARG A 280 19.81 5.05 13.18
CA ARG A 280 18.53 5.45 13.78
C ARG A 280 17.48 5.78 12.74
N ASP A 281 16.23 5.58 13.15
CA ASP A 281 14.96 5.81 12.44
C ASP A 281 14.83 5.02 11.15
N ILE A 282 15.76 5.20 10.22
CA ILE A 282 15.74 4.59 8.91
C ILE A 282 17.17 4.41 8.39
N ALA A 283 17.43 3.25 7.79
CA ALA A 283 18.66 3.00 7.04
C ALA A 283 18.44 1.91 5.99
N ARG A 284 19.37 1.80 5.04
CA ARG A 284 19.47 0.67 4.12
C ARG A 284 20.88 0.11 4.16
N LEU A 285 20.98 -1.19 4.36
CA LEU A 285 22.24 -1.93 4.36
C LEU A 285 22.32 -2.76 3.06
N ASP A 286 23.36 -2.57 2.29
CA ASP A 286 23.55 -3.28 1.02
C ASP A 286 24.66 -4.32 1.17
N TYR A 287 24.38 -5.54 0.72
CA TYR A 287 25.23 -6.71 0.89
C TYR A 287 25.46 -7.42 -0.45
N ARG A 288 26.60 -8.10 -0.53
CA ARG A 288 26.85 -9.16 -1.50
C ARG A 288 26.78 -10.51 -0.80
N VAL A 289 26.00 -11.44 -1.35
CA VAL A 289 25.90 -12.81 -0.86
C VAL A 289 26.44 -13.77 -1.93
N THR A 290 27.53 -14.48 -1.63
CA THR A 290 28.15 -15.41 -2.58
C THR A 290 27.31 -16.69 -2.74
N SER A 291 27.61 -17.48 -3.77
CA SER A 291 26.97 -18.79 -4.00
C SER A 291 27.19 -19.77 -2.84
N GLU A 292 28.29 -19.65 -2.09
CA GLU A 292 28.57 -20.41 -0.87
C GLU A 292 27.89 -19.82 0.39
N GLY A 293 27.12 -18.75 0.24
CA GLY A 293 26.39 -18.12 1.34
C GLY A 293 27.25 -17.25 2.28
N ARG A 294 28.44 -16.80 1.83
CA ARG A 294 29.22 -15.77 2.56
C ARG A 294 28.59 -14.40 2.34
N ILE A 295 28.53 -13.59 3.40
CA ILE A 295 27.84 -12.30 3.42
C ILE A 295 28.90 -11.21 3.57
N TYR A 296 28.93 -10.27 2.64
CA TYR A 296 29.83 -9.13 2.67
C TYR A 296 29.03 -7.84 2.66
N LEU A 297 29.21 -6.97 3.65
CA LEU A 297 28.61 -5.63 3.60
C LEU A 297 29.33 -4.78 2.53
N LEU A 298 28.53 -4.15 1.67
CA LEU A 298 28.99 -3.21 0.66
C LEU A 298 28.96 -1.78 1.17
N GLU A 299 27.84 -1.36 1.74
CA GLU A 299 27.59 -0.02 2.26
C GLU A 299 26.45 0.00 3.29
N ALA A 300 26.43 1.03 4.13
CA ALA A 300 25.32 1.39 5.00
C ALA A 300 24.87 2.80 4.63
N ASN A 301 23.60 2.97 4.31
CA ASN A 301 23.01 4.23 3.84
C ASN A 301 22.02 4.75 4.88
N THR A 302 22.27 5.94 5.42
CA THR A 302 21.44 6.60 6.45
C THR A 302 20.43 7.59 5.86
N LEU A 303 20.60 7.97 4.59
CA LEU A 303 19.64 8.73 3.79
C LEU A 303 19.18 7.90 2.58
N PRO A 304 18.47 6.77 2.77
CA PRO A 304 18.03 5.94 1.66
C PRO A 304 16.92 6.63 0.85
N ALA A 305 16.88 6.36 -0.45
CA ALA A 305 15.88 6.93 -1.34
C ALA A 305 14.45 6.52 -0.95
N LEU A 306 13.58 7.52 -0.79
CA LEU A 306 12.20 7.36 -0.32
C LEU A 306 11.15 7.31 -1.45
N ASN A 307 11.56 7.00 -2.68
CA ASN A 307 10.59 6.76 -3.77
C ASN A 307 9.89 5.40 -3.63
N SER A 308 8.65 5.31 -4.08
CA SER A 308 7.77 4.13 -3.91
C SER A 308 8.26 2.86 -4.61
N SER A 309 9.17 2.97 -5.57
CA SER A 309 9.75 1.83 -6.30
C SER A 309 11.06 1.33 -5.68
N SER A 310 11.51 1.88 -4.56
CA SER A 310 12.78 1.47 -3.93
C SER A 310 12.67 0.13 -3.19
N SER A 311 13.81 -0.53 -3.00
CA SER A 311 13.90 -1.76 -2.19
C SER A 311 13.32 -1.62 -0.78
N LEU A 312 13.38 -0.42 -0.18
CA LEU A 312 12.81 -0.16 1.14
C LEU A 312 11.30 -0.39 1.14
N PHE A 313 10.57 0.15 0.16
CA PHE A 313 9.12 0.00 0.07
C PHE A 313 8.69 -1.39 -0.35
N ALA A 314 9.50 -2.09 -1.15
CA ALA A 314 9.28 -3.51 -1.40
C ALA A 314 9.32 -4.32 -0.08
N ALA A 315 10.23 -3.97 0.83
CA ALA A 315 10.36 -4.62 2.13
C ALA A 315 9.26 -4.21 3.13
N THR A 316 8.89 -2.92 3.21
CA THR A 316 7.84 -2.47 4.14
C THR A 316 6.45 -2.96 3.73
N ALA A 317 6.19 -3.14 2.43
CA ALA A 317 4.96 -3.76 1.93
C ALA A 317 4.78 -5.22 2.43
N GLN A 318 5.88 -5.99 2.60
CA GLN A 318 5.81 -7.35 3.15
C GLN A 318 5.35 -7.41 4.60
N VAL A 319 5.54 -6.32 5.36
CA VAL A 319 5.06 -6.20 6.74
C VAL A 319 3.72 -5.45 6.82
N GLY A 320 3.08 -5.19 5.67
CA GLY A 320 1.74 -4.62 5.57
C GLY A 320 1.69 -3.09 5.61
N LEU A 321 2.82 -2.40 5.48
CA LEU A 321 2.84 -0.94 5.43
C LEU A 321 2.58 -0.43 4.01
N THR A 322 1.71 0.56 3.90
CA THR A 322 1.56 1.38 2.69
C THR A 322 2.71 2.38 2.59
N TYR A 323 2.80 3.10 1.46
CA TYR A 323 3.73 4.21 1.30
C TYR A 323 3.57 5.24 2.43
N ASN A 324 2.34 5.72 2.66
CA ASN A 324 2.05 6.72 3.69
C ASN A 324 2.41 6.20 5.09
N ALA A 325 2.05 4.95 5.40
CA ALA A 325 2.36 4.36 6.71
C ALA A 325 3.88 4.18 6.92
N THR A 326 4.64 3.93 5.84
CA THR A 326 6.11 3.86 5.89
C THR A 326 6.70 5.23 6.22
N ILE A 327 6.30 6.29 5.50
CA ILE A 327 6.76 7.67 5.77
C ILE A 327 6.39 8.09 7.19
N GLN A 328 5.16 7.81 7.63
CA GLN A 328 4.71 8.10 8.98
C GLN A 328 5.54 7.34 10.03
N SER A 329 5.93 6.10 9.76
CA SER A 329 6.77 5.31 10.69
C SER A 329 8.16 5.92 10.88
N VAL A 330 8.76 6.50 9.83
CA VAL A 330 10.03 7.24 9.94
C VAL A 330 9.89 8.44 10.87
N LEU A 331 8.84 9.25 10.69
CA LEU A 331 8.57 10.40 11.57
C LEU A 331 8.31 9.94 13.01
N ASN A 332 7.53 8.88 13.18
CA ASN A 332 7.19 8.33 14.49
C ASN A 332 8.42 7.83 15.26
N ALA A 333 9.36 7.17 14.58
CA ALA A 333 10.62 6.74 15.20
C ALA A 333 11.37 7.92 15.83
N ALA A 334 11.54 9.00 15.07
CA ALA A 334 12.19 10.21 15.54
C ALA A 334 11.40 10.92 16.64
N ALA A 335 10.07 11.02 16.51
CA ALA A 335 9.20 11.65 17.50
C ALA A 335 9.21 10.90 18.84
N LEU A 336 9.26 9.57 18.82
CA LEU A 336 9.40 8.73 20.02
C LEU A 336 10.76 8.92 20.68
N ARG A 337 11.85 8.86 19.90
CA ARG A 337 13.21 9.06 20.40
C ARG A 337 13.37 10.42 21.07
N SER A 338 12.79 11.46 20.50
CA SER A 338 12.91 12.84 20.97
C SER A 338 11.89 13.20 22.05
N GLY A 339 11.03 12.27 22.47
CA GLY A 339 10.02 12.49 23.52
C GLY A 339 8.85 13.39 23.11
N LEU A 340 8.73 13.75 21.83
CA LEU A 340 7.61 14.53 21.29
C LEU A 340 6.31 13.72 21.24
N ALA A 341 6.44 12.39 21.15
CA ALA A 341 5.33 11.47 21.23
C ALA A 341 5.67 10.31 22.17
N THR A 342 4.64 9.76 22.79
CA THR A 342 4.72 8.49 23.53
C THR A 342 4.33 7.33 22.62
N ALA A 343 4.78 6.11 22.94
CA ALA A 343 4.35 4.90 22.24
C ALA A 343 2.81 4.75 22.20
N THR A 344 2.13 5.30 23.21
CA THR A 344 0.67 5.36 23.30
C THR A 344 0.05 6.40 22.35
N GLN A 345 0.70 7.55 22.12
CA GLN A 345 0.25 8.59 21.17
C GLN A 345 0.48 8.16 19.71
N VAL A 346 1.67 7.63 19.40
CA VAL A 346 1.98 7.02 18.09
C VAL A 346 1.04 5.82 17.82
N GLY A 347 0.83 5.00 18.84
CA GLY A 347 -0.12 3.88 18.81
C GLY A 347 -1.61 4.28 18.75
N ARG A 348 -1.97 5.56 18.89
CA ARG A 348 -3.36 6.06 18.76
C ARG A 348 -3.67 6.62 17.37
N GLN A 349 -2.68 7.01 16.58
CA GLN A 349 -2.87 7.57 15.23
C GLN A 349 -2.52 6.61 14.09
N GLY A 350 -1.89 5.47 14.37
CA GLY A 350 -1.51 4.47 13.34
C GLY A 350 -1.83 3.01 13.67
N ARG A 351 -2.43 2.71 14.83
CA ARG A 351 -2.99 1.37 15.07
C ARG A 351 -4.45 1.35 14.62
N GLN A 352 -4.70 0.84 13.42
CA GLN A 352 -5.57 -0.33 13.43
C GLN A 352 -4.92 -1.28 14.43
N ARG A 353 -5.57 -1.51 15.57
CA ARG A 353 -5.21 -2.60 16.48
C ARG A 353 -4.85 -3.78 15.58
N ARG A 354 -3.61 -4.27 15.57
CA ARG A 354 -3.44 -5.71 15.44
C ARG A 354 -4.13 -6.25 16.68
N ALA A 355 -5.43 -6.47 16.55
CA ALA A 355 -6.15 -7.33 17.47
C ALA A 355 -5.29 -8.59 17.55
N GLN A 356 -5.15 -9.14 18.74
CA GLN A 356 -4.67 -10.52 18.82
C GLN A 356 -5.45 -11.33 17.78
N PRO A 357 -4.81 -12.28 17.07
CA PRO A 357 -5.47 -13.10 16.06
C PRO A 357 -6.79 -13.63 16.64
N ILE A 358 -7.89 -13.00 16.26
CA ILE A 358 -9.23 -13.42 16.66
C ILE A 358 -9.70 -14.51 15.71
N ARG A 359 -10.53 -15.40 16.24
CA ARG A 359 -11.25 -16.42 15.51
C ARG A 359 -12.49 -15.78 14.89
N VAL A 360 -12.39 -15.46 13.61
CA VAL A 360 -13.47 -14.88 12.82
C VAL A 360 -14.29 -16.02 12.23
N GLY A 361 -15.53 -16.18 12.69
CA GLY A 361 -16.50 -17.04 12.00
C GLY A 361 -16.98 -16.34 10.74
N PHE A 362 -16.75 -16.93 9.58
CA PHE A 362 -17.14 -16.38 8.30
C PHE A 362 -18.40 -17.08 7.82
N THR A 363 -19.55 -16.39 7.90
CA THR A 363 -20.86 -16.93 7.51
C THR A 363 -21.25 -16.54 6.10
N TYR A 364 -21.65 -17.52 5.30
CA TYR A 364 -21.95 -17.35 3.87
C TYR A 364 -22.97 -18.39 3.36
N ASN A 365 -23.60 -18.11 2.22
CA ASN A 365 -24.30 -19.09 1.40
C ASN A 365 -23.51 -19.30 0.10
N VAL A 366 -23.21 -20.54 -0.29
CA VAL A 366 -22.39 -20.82 -1.48
C VAL A 366 -23.24 -21.28 -2.65
N LYS A 367 -23.04 -20.63 -3.80
CA LYS A 367 -23.67 -20.99 -5.07
C LYS A 367 -23.09 -22.30 -5.63
N ARG A 368 -23.97 -23.26 -5.91
CA ARG A 368 -23.68 -24.61 -6.42
C ARG A 368 -24.41 -24.92 -7.73
N SER A 369 -25.55 -24.28 -7.96
CA SER A 369 -26.37 -24.42 -9.17
C SER A 369 -26.34 -23.16 -10.02
N HIS A 370 -26.37 -23.35 -11.33
CA HIS A 370 -26.59 -22.29 -12.32
C HIS A 370 -27.99 -22.36 -12.95
N GLU A 371 -28.82 -23.33 -12.54
CA GLU A 371 -30.17 -23.51 -13.04
C GLU A 371 -31.18 -22.80 -12.12
N GLY A 372 -31.96 -21.87 -12.67
CA GLY A 372 -33.00 -21.13 -11.93
C GLY A 372 -32.52 -19.83 -11.27
N ASP A 373 -33.39 -19.21 -10.47
CA ASP A 373 -33.12 -17.99 -9.69
C ASP A 373 -33.07 -18.25 -8.17
N ASP A 374 -33.06 -19.52 -7.76
CA ASP A 374 -33.08 -19.93 -6.35
C ASP A 374 -31.79 -19.55 -5.61
N GLU A 375 -30.64 -19.72 -6.25
CA GLU A 375 -29.31 -19.37 -5.72
C GLU A 375 -28.77 -18.05 -6.29
N ALA A 376 -29.66 -17.18 -6.79
CA ALA A 376 -29.29 -15.91 -7.41
C ALA A 376 -28.52 -14.97 -6.47
N GLU A 377 -28.77 -15.09 -5.17
CA GLU A 377 -28.21 -14.24 -4.11
C GLU A 377 -26.98 -14.86 -3.45
N TRP A 378 -26.65 -16.11 -3.76
CA TRP A 378 -25.51 -16.79 -3.14
C TRP A 378 -24.21 -16.44 -3.85
N ASP A 379 -23.13 -16.39 -3.07
CA ASP A 379 -21.82 -16.03 -3.59
C ASP A 379 -21.12 -17.21 -4.28
N PRO A 380 -20.39 -16.97 -5.37
CA PRO A 380 -19.59 -18.00 -6.00
C PRO A 380 -18.40 -18.39 -5.09
N PRO A 381 -17.91 -19.64 -5.17
CA PRO A 381 -16.80 -20.12 -4.33
C PRO A 381 -15.56 -19.20 -4.37
N GLU A 382 -15.27 -18.58 -5.50
CA GLU A 382 -14.14 -17.67 -5.68
C GLU A 382 -14.25 -16.43 -4.78
N THR A 383 -15.45 -15.85 -4.64
CA THR A 383 -15.71 -14.69 -3.77
C THR A 383 -15.53 -15.07 -2.31
N ILE A 384 -16.08 -16.22 -1.89
CA ILE A 384 -15.96 -16.74 -0.53
C ILE A 384 -14.48 -16.96 -0.18
N ILE A 385 -13.72 -17.60 -1.08
CA ILE A 385 -12.28 -17.83 -0.89
C ILE A 385 -11.51 -16.50 -0.85
N ALA A 386 -11.86 -15.52 -1.69
CA ALA A 386 -11.21 -14.21 -1.70
C ALA A 386 -11.40 -13.45 -0.38
N ILE A 387 -12.63 -13.44 0.17
CA ILE A 387 -12.95 -12.81 1.45
C ILE A 387 -12.23 -13.53 2.60
N ALA A 388 -12.31 -14.86 2.65
CA ALA A 388 -11.62 -15.65 3.67
C ALA A 388 -10.09 -15.42 3.64
N ASN A 389 -9.48 -15.39 2.46
CA ASN A 389 -8.06 -15.09 2.31
C ASN A 389 -7.72 -13.66 2.71
N ALA A 390 -8.60 -12.69 2.43
CA ALA A 390 -8.40 -11.31 2.86
C ALA A 390 -8.39 -11.21 4.39
N LEU A 391 -9.34 -11.86 5.07
CA LEU A 391 -9.40 -11.93 6.54
C LEU A 391 -8.16 -12.65 7.11
N ALA A 392 -7.76 -13.77 6.52
CA ALA A 392 -6.58 -14.53 6.94
C ALA A 392 -5.27 -13.75 6.73
N ARG A 393 -5.13 -12.99 5.64
CA ARG A 393 -3.97 -12.11 5.37
C ARG A 393 -3.83 -10.99 6.40
N GLN A 394 -4.92 -10.59 7.05
CA GLN A 394 -4.89 -9.65 8.18
C GLN A 394 -4.46 -10.32 9.50
N GLY A 395 -4.18 -11.63 9.48
CA GLY A 395 -3.69 -12.38 10.63
C GLY A 395 -4.79 -12.99 11.50
N HIS A 396 -6.04 -13.06 11.03
CA HIS A 396 -7.14 -13.70 11.76
C HIS A 396 -7.23 -15.21 11.46
N ILE A 397 -7.78 -15.97 12.39
CA ILE A 397 -8.14 -17.38 12.17
C ILE A 397 -9.55 -17.39 11.59
N VAL A 398 -9.71 -17.84 10.35
CA VAL A 398 -11.02 -17.87 9.69
C VAL A 398 -11.67 -19.25 9.87
N VAL A 399 -12.84 -19.27 10.50
CA VAL A 399 -13.68 -20.46 10.68
C VAL A 399 -14.83 -20.36 9.67
N HIS A 400 -14.86 -21.25 8.68
CA HIS A 400 -15.91 -21.25 7.67
C HIS A 400 -17.22 -21.80 8.25
N LEU A 401 -18.31 -21.03 8.13
CA LEU A 401 -19.62 -21.33 8.71
C LEU A 401 -20.71 -21.15 7.66
N GLU A 402 -20.95 -22.16 6.82
CA GLU A 402 -22.01 -22.08 5.82
C GLU A 402 -23.40 -22.01 6.48
N ALA A 403 -24.24 -21.08 6.01
CA ALA A 403 -25.59 -20.85 6.49
C ALA A 403 -26.57 -21.93 6.02
N THR A 404 -26.47 -23.10 6.63
CA THR A 404 -27.35 -24.25 6.45
C THR A 404 -28.31 -24.40 7.64
N PRO A 405 -29.33 -25.27 7.58
CA PRO A 405 -30.18 -25.57 8.75
C PRO A 405 -29.42 -26.06 9.99
N ASP A 406 -28.18 -26.54 9.85
CA ASP A 406 -27.33 -26.98 10.97
C ASP A 406 -26.50 -25.83 11.57
N LEU A 407 -26.53 -24.62 10.98
CA LEU A 407 -25.78 -23.46 11.46
C LEU A 407 -26.02 -23.16 12.95
N PRO A 408 -27.24 -23.22 13.52
CA PRO A 408 -27.44 -22.95 14.95
C PRO A 408 -26.60 -23.85 15.86
N ARG A 409 -26.40 -25.12 15.47
CA ARG A 409 -25.57 -26.07 16.23
C ARG A 409 -24.09 -25.78 16.03
N VAL A 410 -23.64 -25.63 14.78
CA VAL A 410 -22.23 -25.39 14.44
C VAL A 410 -21.74 -24.07 15.02
N LEU A 411 -22.56 -23.02 14.94
CA LEU A 411 -22.23 -21.69 15.45
C LEU A 411 -22.03 -21.69 16.97
N ALA A 412 -22.83 -22.46 17.72
CA ALA A 412 -22.68 -22.60 19.16
C ALA A 412 -21.39 -23.34 19.57
N GLU A 413 -20.85 -24.18 18.70
CA GLU A 413 -19.62 -24.96 18.92
C GLU A 413 -18.36 -24.30 18.33
N ALA A 414 -18.51 -23.25 17.51
CA ALA A 414 -17.44 -22.71 16.66
C ALA A 414 -16.29 -22.02 17.42
N ASP A 415 -16.53 -21.60 18.67
CA ASP A 415 -15.59 -20.85 19.52
C ASP A 415 -15.00 -19.64 18.76
N VAL A 416 -15.83 -18.66 18.42
CA VAL A 416 -15.45 -17.50 17.60
C VAL A 416 -15.60 -16.20 18.38
N ASP A 417 -14.71 -15.25 18.11
CA ASP A 417 -14.70 -13.93 18.75
C ASP A 417 -15.62 -12.92 18.03
N LEU A 418 -15.84 -13.13 16.73
CA LEU A 418 -16.61 -12.25 15.84
C LEU A 418 -17.15 -13.05 14.65
N ILE A 419 -18.37 -12.75 14.20
CA ILE A 419 -18.88 -13.20 12.91
C ILE A 419 -18.70 -12.15 11.83
N PHE A 420 -18.01 -12.49 10.75
CA PHE A 420 -18.05 -11.74 9.50
C PHE A 420 -19.18 -12.30 8.63
N ASN A 421 -20.32 -11.60 8.58
CA ASN A 421 -21.52 -12.09 7.92
C ASN A 421 -21.69 -11.55 6.50
N ILE A 422 -21.85 -12.46 5.54
CA ILE A 422 -22.37 -12.19 4.19
C ILE A 422 -23.51 -13.16 3.82
N ALA A 423 -24.04 -13.91 4.79
CA ALA A 423 -25.08 -14.90 4.52
C ALA A 423 -26.45 -14.24 4.29
N GLU A 424 -27.15 -14.71 3.27
CA GLU A 424 -28.52 -14.36 2.90
C GLU A 424 -29.56 -15.13 3.72
N GLY A 425 -29.13 -16.19 4.42
CA GLY A 425 -30.01 -17.09 5.17
C GLY A 425 -30.57 -18.22 4.30
N VAL A 426 -31.56 -18.93 4.82
CA VAL A 426 -32.09 -20.14 4.17
C VAL A 426 -33.44 -19.88 3.50
N GLU A 427 -34.46 -19.54 4.29
CA GLU A 427 -35.84 -19.37 3.81
C GLU A 427 -36.60 -18.32 4.63
N GLY A 428 -37.71 -17.85 4.08
CA GLY A 428 -38.65 -16.96 4.75
C GLY A 428 -38.39 -15.47 4.53
N ARG A 429 -39.39 -14.65 4.89
CA ARG A 429 -39.40 -13.21 4.57
C ARG A 429 -38.31 -12.36 5.25
N ASN A 430 -37.66 -12.92 6.28
CA ASN A 430 -36.63 -12.25 7.08
C ASN A 430 -35.32 -13.07 7.07
N ARG A 431 -35.03 -13.77 5.97
CA ARG A 431 -33.90 -14.72 5.89
C ARG A 431 -32.54 -14.08 6.21
N GLU A 432 -32.29 -12.87 5.72
CA GLU A 432 -31.05 -12.13 5.98
C GLU A 432 -30.83 -11.83 7.47
N ALA A 433 -31.92 -11.74 8.24
CA ALA A 433 -31.86 -11.50 9.68
C ALA A 433 -31.51 -12.77 10.49
N GLN A 434 -31.51 -13.96 9.90
CA GLN A 434 -31.32 -15.22 10.61
C GLN A 434 -29.94 -15.30 11.28
N VAL A 435 -28.87 -14.97 10.56
CA VAL A 435 -27.51 -15.02 11.14
C VAL A 435 -27.32 -13.96 12.22
N PRO A 436 -27.63 -12.67 12.02
CA PRO A 436 -27.56 -11.67 13.08
C PRO A 436 -28.42 -12.02 14.30
N ALA A 437 -29.64 -12.55 14.11
CA ALA A 437 -30.49 -12.97 15.23
C ALA A 437 -29.87 -14.11 16.05
N LEU A 438 -29.20 -15.08 15.39
CA LEU A 438 -28.46 -16.13 16.08
C LEU A 438 -27.24 -15.57 16.83
N CYS A 439 -26.50 -14.64 16.22
CA CYS A 439 -25.37 -13.97 16.87
C CYS A 439 -25.81 -13.17 18.10
N GLU A 440 -26.91 -12.41 18.00
CA GLU A 440 -27.52 -11.66 19.10
C GLU A 440 -27.95 -12.58 20.25
N LEU A 441 -28.59 -13.72 19.92
CA LEU A 441 -29.02 -14.71 20.89
C LEU A 441 -27.84 -15.35 21.64
N LEU A 442 -26.75 -15.64 20.93
CA LEU A 442 -25.54 -16.26 21.47
C LEU A 442 -24.57 -15.25 22.10
N GLY A 443 -24.83 -13.95 21.99
CA GLY A 443 -23.95 -12.89 22.48
C GLY A 443 -22.64 -12.76 21.70
N ILE A 444 -22.62 -13.19 20.42
CA ILE A 444 -21.45 -13.15 19.55
C ILE A 444 -21.47 -11.82 18.76
N PRO A 445 -20.41 -11.00 18.82
CA PRO A 445 -20.29 -9.80 17.99
C PRO A 445 -20.31 -10.17 16.49
N TYR A 446 -20.87 -9.32 15.62
CA TYR A 446 -20.91 -9.57 14.18
C TYR A 446 -20.76 -8.29 13.35
N THR A 447 -20.39 -8.46 12.07
CA THR A 447 -20.33 -7.38 11.08
C THR A 447 -21.65 -7.21 10.34
N GLY A 448 -21.94 -5.99 9.89
CA GLY A 448 -23.15 -5.68 9.12
C GLY A 448 -24.24 -5.06 10.00
N SER A 449 -25.43 -4.91 9.43
CA SER A 449 -26.59 -4.36 10.11
C SER A 449 -27.26 -5.39 11.02
N ASP A 450 -28.00 -4.91 12.03
CA ASP A 450 -28.69 -5.77 12.98
C ASP A 450 -29.88 -6.53 12.40
N SER A 451 -30.40 -7.50 13.16
CA SER A 451 -31.49 -8.38 12.72
C SER A 451 -32.75 -7.59 12.32
N ALA A 452 -33.09 -6.53 13.07
CA ALA A 452 -34.23 -5.68 12.77
C ALA A 452 -34.03 -4.88 11.47
N THR A 453 -32.84 -4.29 11.28
CA THR A 453 -32.50 -3.51 10.10
C THR A 453 -32.54 -4.37 8.85
N LEU A 454 -31.93 -5.56 8.86
CA LEU A 454 -31.97 -6.47 7.70
C LEU A 454 -33.38 -6.95 7.39
N ALA A 455 -34.19 -7.28 8.41
CA ALA A 455 -35.58 -7.66 8.20
C ALA A 455 -36.42 -6.54 7.56
N ILE A 456 -36.19 -5.28 7.96
CA ILE A 456 -36.88 -4.11 7.39
C ILE A 456 -36.37 -3.81 5.98
N ALA A 457 -35.06 -3.93 5.73
CA ALA A 457 -34.45 -3.60 4.44
C ALA A 457 -34.87 -4.60 3.34
N LEU A 458 -34.94 -5.89 3.67
CA LEU A 458 -35.38 -6.93 2.75
C LEU A 458 -36.87 -6.78 2.38
N ASP A 459 -37.72 -6.41 3.34
CA ASP A 459 -39.13 -6.09 3.09
C ASP A 459 -39.26 -4.68 2.48
N LYS A 460 -39.27 -4.62 1.14
CA LYS A 460 -39.26 -3.35 0.40
C LYS A 460 -40.39 -2.42 0.81
N ALA A 461 -41.59 -2.95 1.07
CA ALA A 461 -42.71 -2.14 1.51
C ALA A 461 -42.48 -1.52 2.89
N LEU A 462 -41.92 -2.27 3.85
CA LEU A 462 -41.57 -1.73 5.17
C LEU A 462 -40.42 -0.72 5.08
N GLY A 463 -39.34 -1.04 4.37
CA GLY A 463 -38.22 -0.12 4.16
C GLY A 463 -38.70 1.21 3.57
N LYS A 464 -39.55 1.18 2.54
CA LYS A 464 -40.16 2.38 1.95
C LYS A 464 -40.99 3.19 2.94
N LYS A 465 -41.78 2.55 3.81
CA LYS A 465 -42.55 3.26 4.86
C LYS A 465 -41.64 4.02 5.82
N VAL A 466 -40.51 3.41 6.22
CA VAL A 466 -39.51 4.05 7.07
C VAL A 466 -38.87 5.24 6.37
N LEU A 467 -38.45 5.09 5.11
CA LEU A 467 -37.86 6.18 4.33
C LEU A 467 -38.81 7.37 4.18
N LEU A 468 -40.08 7.12 3.86
CA LEU A 468 -41.10 8.17 3.75
C LEU A 468 -41.33 8.93 5.06
N GLN A 469 -41.23 8.25 6.21
CA GLN A 469 -41.34 8.90 7.52
C GLN A 469 -40.19 9.90 7.78
N HIS A 470 -39.06 9.73 7.11
CA HIS A 470 -37.90 10.60 7.16
C HIS A 470 -37.80 11.58 5.98
N ASP A 471 -38.91 11.80 5.25
CA ASP A 471 -38.99 12.66 4.07
C ASP A 471 -38.03 12.24 2.93
N ILE A 472 -37.59 10.97 2.91
CA ILE A 472 -36.79 10.40 1.81
C ILE A 472 -37.76 9.88 0.75
N LEU A 473 -37.59 10.39 -0.46
CA LEU A 473 -38.48 10.08 -1.58
C LEU A 473 -38.32 8.63 -2.02
N THR A 474 -39.45 7.95 -2.20
CA THR A 474 -39.53 6.64 -2.86
C THR A 474 -40.79 6.62 -3.73
N PRO A 475 -40.82 5.84 -4.84
CA PRO A 475 -42.02 5.75 -5.68
C PRO A 475 -43.24 5.36 -4.86
N LYS A 476 -44.40 5.94 -5.18
CA LYS A 476 -45.67 5.52 -4.57
C LYS A 476 -45.86 4.03 -4.82
N PHE A 477 -46.39 3.34 -3.82
CA PHE A 477 -46.50 1.90 -3.88
C PHE A 477 -47.73 1.37 -3.15
N GLN A 478 -48.14 0.17 -3.54
CA GLN A 478 -49.17 -0.63 -2.90
C GLN A 478 -48.66 -2.08 -2.82
N VAL A 479 -48.87 -2.73 -1.68
CA VAL A 479 -48.66 -4.17 -1.54
C VAL A 479 -49.97 -4.88 -1.85
N MET A 480 -49.92 -5.91 -2.69
CA MET A 480 -51.07 -6.72 -3.06
C MET A 480 -50.80 -8.19 -2.73
N GLU A 481 -51.65 -8.80 -1.93
CA GLU A 481 -51.61 -10.24 -1.62
C GLU A 481 -52.30 -11.07 -2.71
N SER A 482 -53.19 -10.45 -3.49
CA SER A 482 -53.86 -11.09 -4.61
C SER A 482 -54.15 -10.13 -5.75
N ALA A 483 -54.24 -10.69 -6.96
CA ALA A 483 -54.67 -9.97 -8.15
C ALA A 483 -56.13 -9.49 -8.10
N ARG A 484 -56.89 -9.66 -7.00
CA ARG A 484 -58.28 -9.19 -6.87
C ARG A 484 -58.40 -7.89 -6.07
N GLU A 485 -57.36 -7.46 -5.39
CA GLU A 485 -57.40 -6.28 -4.51
C GLU A 485 -57.50 -4.99 -5.30
N ARG A 486 -58.30 -4.02 -4.85
CA ARG A 486 -58.49 -2.78 -5.60
C ARG A 486 -57.19 -1.97 -5.66
N LEU A 487 -56.80 -1.52 -6.86
CA LEU A 487 -55.69 -0.58 -7.02
C LEU A 487 -56.10 0.79 -6.48
N SER A 488 -55.22 1.42 -5.71
CA SER A 488 -55.44 2.77 -5.20
C SER A 488 -55.64 3.76 -6.36
N PRO A 489 -56.64 4.67 -6.29
CA PRO A 489 -56.83 5.72 -7.29
C PRO A 489 -55.62 6.64 -7.48
N ASP A 490 -54.71 6.68 -6.51
CA ASP A 490 -53.53 7.56 -6.53
C ASP A 490 -52.32 6.98 -7.28
N MET A 491 -52.40 5.71 -7.71
CA MET A 491 -51.37 5.00 -8.47
C MET A 491 -51.53 5.26 -9.97
N LYS A 492 -50.46 5.65 -10.65
CA LYS A 492 -50.49 5.98 -12.09
C LYS A 492 -49.58 5.06 -12.89
N PHE A 493 -50.09 4.56 -14.01
CA PHE A 493 -49.30 3.81 -14.98
C PHE A 493 -48.26 4.71 -15.69
N PRO A 494 -47.09 4.17 -16.08
CA PRO A 494 -46.67 2.77 -15.94
C PRO A 494 -46.32 2.38 -14.49
N LEU A 495 -46.62 1.14 -14.12
CA LEU A 495 -46.30 0.55 -12.81
C LEU A 495 -45.28 -0.58 -12.98
N ILE A 496 -44.52 -0.91 -11.94
CA ILE A 496 -43.65 -2.09 -11.92
C ILE A 496 -44.04 -3.02 -10.76
N VAL A 497 -44.15 -4.32 -11.07
CA VAL A 497 -44.55 -5.37 -10.12
C VAL A 497 -43.34 -6.21 -9.73
N LYS A 498 -43.06 -6.33 -8.43
CA LYS A 498 -41.88 -7.03 -7.92
C LYS A 498 -42.24 -7.88 -6.69
N PRO A 499 -41.50 -8.96 -6.38
CA PRO A 499 -41.63 -9.64 -5.09
C PRO A 499 -41.25 -8.69 -3.94
N ASN A 500 -42.01 -8.72 -2.84
CA ASN A 500 -41.79 -7.78 -1.74
C ASN A 500 -40.48 -8.04 -0.97
N ALA A 501 -40.12 -9.32 -0.75
CA ALA A 501 -39.05 -9.75 0.15
C ALA A 501 -37.96 -10.59 -0.54
N GLU A 502 -37.59 -10.24 -1.77
CA GLU A 502 -36.47 -10.84 -2.53
C GLU A 502 -35.42 -9.79 -2.94
N GLY A 503 -34.15 -10.15 -3.06
CA GLY A 503 -33.06 -9.33 -3.58
C GLY A 503 -32.66 -9.71 -5.00
N SER A 504 -31.47 -9.26 -5.42
CA SER A 504 -30.81 -9.61 -6.70
C SER A 504 -31.66 -9.57 -7.99
N SER A 505 -32.67 -8.71 -8.03
CA SER A 505 -33.64 -8.60 -9.14
C SER A 505 -34.41 -9.90 -9.43
N LYS A 506 -34.52 -10.79 -8.45
CA LYS A 506 -35.31 -12.03 -8.56
C LYS A 506 -36.76 -11.69 -8.87
N GLY A 507 -37.28 -12.28 -9.94
CA GLY A 507 -38.64 -12.03 -10.43
C GLY A 507 -38.91 -10.70 -11.11
N ILE A 508 -37.85 -10.04 -11.58
CA ILE A 508 -37.94 -8.84 -12.39
C ILE A 508 -37.37 -9.15 -13.77
N ASP A 509 -38.18 -8.91 -14.80
CA ASP A 509 -37.82 -8.84 -16.21
C ASP A 509 -38.58 -7.67 -16.89
N SER A 510 -38.42 -7.52 -18.20
CA SER A 510 -39.04 -6.43 -18.96
C SER A 510 -40.59 -6.46 -18.97
N THR A 511 -41.20 -7.60 -18.67
CA THR A 511 -42.67 -7.76 -18.60
C THR A 511 -43.26 -7.31 -17.26
N ASN A 512 -42.43 -7.06 -16.25
CA ASN A 512 -42.87 -6.57 -14.95
C ASN A 512 -43.27 -5.09 -14.96
N VAL A 513 -42.91 -4.32 -15.99
CA VAL A 513 -43.38 -2.93 -16.18
C VAL A 513 -44.67 -2.96 -16.99
N VAL A 514 -45.77 -2.60 -16.35
CA VAL A 514 -47.13 -2.74 -16.86
C VAL A 514 -47.75 -1.38 -17.16
N ASP A 515 -48.56 -1.32 -18.23
CA ASP A 515 -49.23 -0.09 -18.69
C ASP A 515 -50.74 -0.06 -18.43
N THR A 516 -51.33 -1.24 -18.18
CA THR A 516 -52.77 -1.38 -18.03
C THR A 516 -53.13 -2.12 -16.75
N GLU A 517 -54.35 -1.92 -16.29
CA GLU A 517 -54.91 -2.67 -15.17
C GLU A 517 -54.92 -4.17 -15.46
N GLU A 518 -55.15 -4.61 -16.70
CA GLU A 518 -55.14 -6.03 -17.07
C GLU A 518 -53.74 -6.65 -16.88
N ASP A 519 -52.71 -5.97 -17.40
CA ASP A 519 -51.32 -6.43 -17.30
C ASP A 519 -50.84 -6.47 -15.84
N LEU A 520 -51.21 -5.45 -15.04
CA LEU A 520 -50.94 -5.42 -13.60
C LEU A 520 -51.48 -6.67 -12.91
N ARG A 521 -52.73 -7.05 -13.21
CA ARG A 521 -53.41 -8.17 -12.56
C ARG A 521 -52.73 -9.50 -12.92
N ALA A 522 -52.32 -9.65 -14.18
CA ALA A 522 -51.54 -10.79 -14.64
C ALA A 522 -50.18 -10.88 -13.93
N ALA A 523 -49.43 -9.78 -13.88
CA ALA A 523 -48.11 -9.72 -13.24
C ALA A 523 -48.18 -9.99 -11.73
N VAL A 524 -49.16 -9.42 -11.02
CA VAL A 524 -49.39 -9.69 -9.58
C VAL A 524 -49.70 -11.17 -9.36
N LYS A 525 -50.57 -11.76 -10.19
CA LYS A 525 -50.91 -13.19 -10.08
C LYS A 525 -49.66 -14.07 -10.23
N VAL A 526 -48.85 -13.82 -11.27
CA VAL A 526 -47.61 -14.58 -11.50
C VAL A 526 -46.64 -14.42 -10.33
N CYS A 527 -46.46 -13.20 -9.84
CA CYS A 527 -45.57 -12.93 -8.72
C CYS A 527 -46.00 -13.70 -7.45
N VAL A 528 -47.28 -13.60 -7.07
CA VAL A 528 -47.81 -14.25 -5.87
C VAL A 528 -47.76 -15.79 -6.00
N GLU A 529 -48.13 -16.34 -7.16
CA GLU A 529 -48.12 -17.79 -7.38
C GLU A 529 -46.70 -18.37 -7.42
N LYS A 530 -45.76 -17.68 -8.08
CA LYS A 530 -44.37 -18.13 -8.22
C LYS A 530 -43.60 -18.02 -6.89
N TYR A 531 -43.64 -16.85 -6.24
CA TYR A 531 -42.81 -16.56 -5.07
C TYR A 531 -43.53 -16.76 -3.73
N ARG A 532 -44.82 -17.11 -3.75
CA ARG A 532 -45.64 -17.40 -2.56
C ARG A 532 -45.58 -16.30 -1.49
N GLN A 533 -45.55 -15.04 -1.95
CA GLN A 533 -45.46 -13.85 -1.11
C GLN A 533 -46.21 -12.68 -1.77
N PRO A 534 -46.51 -11.60 -1.03
CA PRO A 534 -47.16 -10.42 -1.59
C PRO A 534 -46.32 -9.76 -2.69
N ALA A 535 -47.00 -9.19 -3.69
CA ALA A 535 -46.38 -8.40 -4.74
C ALA A 535 -46.34 -6.92 -4.32
N LEU A 536 -45.16 -6.30 -4.45
CA LEU A 536 -45.00 -4.86 -4.38
C LEU A 536 -45.28 -4.25 -5.76
N VAL A 537 -46.27 -3.37 -5.82
CA VAL A 537 -46.62 -2.59 -7.01
C VAL A 537 -46.18 -1.15 -6.78
N GLU A 538 -45.31 -0.61 -7.61
CA GLU A 538 -44.82 0.77 -7.47
C GLU A 538 -44.90 1.55 -8.79
N GLU A 539 -44.99 2.88 -8.71
CA GLU A 539 -44.88 3.75 -9.90
C GLU A 539 -43.51 3.57 -10.56
N TYR A 540 -43.49 3.36 -11.88
CA TYR A 540 -42.24 3.27 -12.62
C TYR A 540 -41.65 4.67 -12.80
N ILE A 541 -40.45 4.89 -12.26
CA ILE A 541 -39.74 6.17 -12.38
C ILE A 541 -38.69 6.06 -13.49
N ALA A 542 -38.85 6.87 -14.53
CA ALA A 542 -37.83 7.02 -15.57
C ALA A 542 -36.72 7.96 -15.10
N GLY A 543 -35.47 7.67 -15.47
CA GLY A 543 -34.34 8.51 -15.14
C GLY A 543 -33.02 7.75 -15.09
N ARG A 544 -32.03 8.38 -14.46
CA ARG A 544 -30.69 7.83 -14.20
C ARG A 544 -30.73 6.98 -12.93
N GLU A 545 -29.96 5.90 -12.91
CA GLU A 545 -29.87 4.97 -11.77
C GLU A 545 -28.48 5.03 -11.13
N PHE A 546 -28.43 5.14 -9.80
CA PHE A 546 -27.20 5.30 -9.03
C PHE A 546 -27.12 4.31 -7.87
N THR A 547 -25.89 3.92 -7.53
CA THR A 547 -25.56 3.15 -6.33
C THR A 547 -24.54 3.91 -5.51
N VAL A 548 -24.76 4.00 -4.20
CA VAL A 548 -23.86 4.69 -3.26
C VAL A 548 -23.43 3.71 -2.18
N GLY A 549 -22.13 3.45 -2.08
CA GLY A 549 -21.57 2.60 -1.03
C GLY A 549 -21.35 3.38 0.26
N LEU A 550 -21.62 2.75 1.41
CA LEU A 550 -21.39 3.32 2.73
C LEU A 550 -20.40 2.43 3.50
N LEU A 551 -19.42 3.04 4.17
CA LEU A 551 -18.43 2.31 4.97
C LEU A 551 -18.27 2.93 6.37
N GLY A 552 -18.65 2.20 7.41
CA GLY A 552 -18.54 2.62 8.81
C GLY A 552 -19.86 2.46 9.58
N ASP A 553 -19.88 2.90 10.84
CA ASP A 553 -21.04 2.76 11.74
C ASP A 553 -21.83 4.07 11.90
N LYS A 554 -21.48 4.92 12.87
CA LYS A 554 -22.24 6.11 13.29
C LYS A 554 -22.10 7.29 12.35
N ARG A 555 -20.98 7.35 11.65
CA ARG A 555 -20.66 8.37 10.63
C ARG A 555 -20.01 7.66 9.45
N PRO A 556 -20.80 6.94 8.64
CA PRO A 556 -20.25 6.16 7.54
C PRO A 556 -19.60 7.11 6.52
N ARG A 557 -18.47 6.68 5.97
CA ARG A 557 -17.89 7.30 4.80
C ARG A 557 -18.77 6.98 3.61
N VAL A 558 -19.37 8.02 3.02
CA VAL A 558 -20.09 7.92 1.75
C VAL A 558 -19.05 7.80 0.63
N LEU A 559 -19.12 6.71 -0.13
CA LEU A 559 -18.27 6.49 -1.29
C LEU A 559 -18.81 7.26 -2.50
N PRO A 560 -17.95 7.59 -3.50
CA PRO A 560 -18.41 8.28 -4.70
C PRO A 560 -19.58 7.52 -5.37
N PRO A 561 -20.68 8.21 -5.74
CA PRO A 561 -21.79 7.59 -6.43
C PRO A 561 -21.35 6.92 -7.73
N MET A 562 -21.88 5.73 -7.99
CA MET A 562 -21.68 4.99 -9.23
C MET A 562 -22.97 5.04 -10.05
N GLU A 563 -22.91 5.49 -11.30
CA GLU A 563 -24.04 5.48 -12.22
C GLU A 563 -24.07 4.20 -13.05
N ILE A 564 -25.26 3.60 -13.19
CA ILE A 564 -25.49 2.45 -14.06
C ILE A 564 -25.96 2.98 -15.42
N LYS A 565 -25.15 2.79 -16.47
CA LYS A 565 -25.46 3.23 -17.84
C LYS A 565 -25.76 2.05 -18.75
N PHE A 566 -26.97 2.00 -19.29
CA PHE A 566 -27.39 0.98 -20.25
C PHE A 566 -26.75 1.22 -21.63
N LYS A 567 -26.16 0.17 -22.21
CA LYS A 567 -25.47 0.24 -23.51
C LYS A 567 -26.43 0.36 -24.70
N LYS A 568 -27.64 -0.19 -24.55
CA LYS A 568 -28.69 -0.13 -25.57
C LYS A 568 -29.73 0.90 -25.16
N ASP A 569 -30.20 1.65 -26.14
CA ASP A 569 -31.34 2.55 -25.96
C ASP A 569 -32.59 1.71 -25.71
N ASN A 570 -33.08 1.74 -24.48
CA ASN A 570 -34.29 1.06 -24.04
C ASN A 570 -35.22 2.14 -23.48
N PRO A 571 -36.44 2.31 -24.01
CA PRO A 571 -37.37 3.32 -23.52
C PRO A 571 -37.78 3.13 -22.05
N ARG A 572 -37.59 1.92 -21.50
CA ARG A 572 -37.83 1.59 -20.09
C ARG A 572 -36.72 0.68 -19.58
N PRO A 573 -35.53 1.23 -19.29
CA PRO A 573 -34.44 0.42 -18.78
C PRO A 573 -34.82 -0.12 -17.39
N VAL A 574 -34.56 -1.41 -17.18
CA VAL A 574 -34.70 -2.08 -15.90
C VAL A 574 -33.42 -2.88 -15.68
N TYR A 575 -32.78 -2.70 -14.52
CA TYR A 575 -31.62 -3.49 -14.12
C TYR A 575 -32.05 -4.88 -13.62
N ASP A 576 -32.56 -5.68 -14.56
CA ASP A 576 -33.20 -6.98 -14.32
C ASP A 576 -32.20 -8.12 -14.07
N TYR A 577 -32.71 -9.33 -13.77
CA TYR A 577 -31.88 -10.49 -13.47
C TYR A 577 -30.92 -10.86 -14.61
N SER A 578 -31.40 -10.81 -15.87
CA SER A 578 -30.58 -11.14 -17.04
C SER A 578 -29.46 -10.14 -17.24
N VAL A 579 -29.77 -8.85 -17.07
CA VAL A 579 -28.81 -7.75 -17.15
C VAL A 579 -27.77 -7.88 -16.03
N LYS A 580 -28.13 -8.34 -14.83
CA LYS A 580 -27.16 -8.57 -13.73
C LYS A 580 -26.21 -9.73 -14.00
N GLN A 581 -26.69 -10.84 -14.58
CA GLN A 581 -25.83 -12.00 -14.90
C GLN A 581 -24.88 -11.70 -16.06
N GLU A 582 -25.33 -10.92 -17.06
CA GLU A 582 -24.57 -10.60 -18.28
C GLU A 582 -24.20 -9.10 -18.36
N TRP A 583 -23.93 -8.48 -17.20
CA TRP A 583 -23.82 -7.02 -17.09
C TRP A 583 -22.81 -6.40 -18.05
N GLU A 584 -21.69 -7.08 -18.34
CA GLU A 584 -20.67 -6.62 -19.28
C GLU A 584 -21.23 -6.41 -20.69
N GLN A 585 -22.31 -7.09 -21.07
CA GLN A 585 -22.94 -6.97 -22.40
C GLN A 585 -24.00 -5.88 -22.44
N HIS A 586 -24.60 -5.53 -21.30
CA HIS A 586 -25.81 -4.72 -21.21
C HIS A 586 -25.62 -3.34 -20.59
N VAL A 587 -24.67 -3.19 -19.66
CA VAL A 587 -24.41 -1.94 -18.94
C VAL A 587 -22.92 -1.64 -18.85
N TYR A 588 -22.57 -0.40 -18.53
CA TYR A 588 -21.27 -0.05 -17.99
C TYR A 588 -21.45 0.87 -16.79
N TYR A 589 -20.53 0.80 -15.83
CA TYR A 589 -20.57 1.60 -14.63
C TYR A 589 -19.68 2.84 -14.77
N GLU A 590 -20.20 4.03 -14.43
CA GLU A 590 -19.41 5.26 -14.34
C GLU A 590 -19.21 5.62 -12.86
N CYS A 591 -17.98 5.52 -12.37
CA CYS A 591 -17.60 5.87 -11.00
C CYS A 591 -16.31 6.71 -11.01
N PRO A 592 -16.31 7.95 -10.48
CA PRO A 592 -17.48 8.67 -9.95
C PRO A 592 -18.47 9.04 -11.06
N ALA A 593 -19.76 9.01 -10.73
CA ALA A 593 -20.83 9.46 -11.63
C ALA A 593 -20.65 10.95 -11.98
N LYS A 594 -20.94 11.33 -13.23
CA LYS A 594 -20.92 12.72 -13.66
C LYS A 594 -22.20 13.43 -13.23
N LEU A 595 -22.18 14.01 -12.04
CA LEU A 595 -23.29 14.77 -11.47
C LEU A 595 -23.09 16.26 -11.72
N THR A 596 -24.19 16.97 -11.98
CA THR A 596 -24.23 18.43 -11.85
C THR A 596 -24.13 18.82 -10.37
N GLU A 597 -23.72 20.05 -10.05
CA GLU A 597 -23.65 20.53 -8.66
C GLU A 597 -25.00 20.42 -7.93
N ALA A 598 -26.11 20.60 -8.64
CA ALA A 598 -27.45 20.45 -8.09
C ALA A 598 -27.78 18.99 -7.74
N GLU A 599 -27.45 18.05 -8.63
CA GLU A 599 -27.63 16.62 -8.39
C GLU A 599 -26.74 16.13 -7.24
N GLN A 600 -25.49 16.57 -7.18
CA GLN A 600 -24.57 16.23 -6.10
C GLN A 600 -25.11 16.71 -4.74
N LYS A 601 -25.52 17.99 -4.63
CA LYS A 601 -26.13 18.53 -3.41
C LYS A 601 -27.41 17.81 -3.01
N ALA A 602 -28.22 17.39 -3.99
CA ALA A 602 -29.43 16.63 -3.72
C ALA A 602 -29.12 15.23 -3.17
N MET A 603 -28.10 14.56 -3.71
CA MET A 603 -27.65 13.25 -3.21
C MET A 603 -26.98 13.35 -1.84
N GLU A 604 -26.19 14.39 -1.57
CA GLU A 604 -25.55 14.61 -0.25
C GLU A 604 -26.53 14.95 0.88
N LYS A 605 -27.76 15.39 0.52
CA LYS A 605 -28.82 15.70 1.49
C LYS A 605 -29.54 14.44 2.00
N ILE A 606 -29.55 13.37 1.20
CA ILE A 606 -30.13 12.05 1.52
C ILE A 606 -29.10 11.28 2.34
#